data_AF-A0A5R8LXS0-F1
#
_entry.id   AF-A0A5R8LXS0-F1
#
_cell.length_a   1.000
_cell.length_b   1.000
_cell.length_c   1.000
_cell.angle_alpha   90.00
_cell.angle_beta   90.00
_cell.angle_gamma   90.00
#
_symmetry.space_group_name_H-M   'P 1'
#
loop_
_entity.id
_entity.type
_entity.pdbx_description
1 polymer ?
#
loop_
_entity_poly.entity_id
_entity_poly.type
_entity_poly.pdbx_seq_one_letter_code
_entity_poly.pdbx_strand_id
1 'polypeptide(L)'
;MGDHQLLKLVRMRHKALVRVMFVFVVLLALLNTGESLNTYHEQQKNTMTFTQFIEEKKRAAKYHDTSLVNESYATYLKEQRYFVMPQRDKLYSSLVVGQIITIIHYAIPLLLGLAMAGMDQASSFNVAMFKSRFKRRQFFAARYWYGLTCLLGTTTLGIGILLLGIFAGVPTEYVGISGLNILGLLMMNLAIDSFLFTVGIGVGSIFSTLFGMFVFGLFGGWLGASAIQRFMVYNAVNHRSYWSLLPRGDQLFLLLFILALTISVAGYWLTRWLFDRISLENEGDILLLPKLRWVIFVYALIVVPFNFGDWLFQNELLSYSVSIIGVLALGLWWLHRERAQEQLMVR
;
A
#
# COMPACT_ATOMS: atom_id res chain seq x y z
N MET A 1 27.60 13.07 20.86
CA MET A 1 28.43 11.95 20.36
C MET A 1 27.67 10.63 20.18
N GLY A 2 26.70 10.27 21.05
CA GLY A 2 25.97 8.97 20.95
C GLY A 2 25.05 8.81 19.73
N ASP A 3 24.29 9.84 19.33
CA ASP A 3 23.28 9.71 18.26
C ASP A 3 23.89 9.37 16.89
N HIS A 4 25.10 9.89 16.61
CA HIS A 4 25.81 9.58 15.36
C HIS A 4 26.27 8.11 15.31
N GLN A 5 26.72 7.56 16.44
CA GLN A 5 27.11 6.15 16.54
C GLN A 5 25.89 5.22 16.41
N LEU A 6 24.77 5.60 17.04
CA LEU A 6 23.50 4.88 16.93
C LEU A 6 23.00 4.82 15.47
N LEU A 7 23.00 5.97 14.77
CA LEU A 7 22.60 6.03 13.36
C LEU A 7 23.53 5.18 12.47
N LYS A 8 24.84 5.22 12.72
CA LYS A 8 25.81 4.40 11.98
C LYS A 8 25.52 2.90 12.16
N LEU A 9 25.18 2.49 13.39
CA LEU A 9 24.87 1.11 13.72
C LEU A 9 23.55 0.66 13.07
N VAL A 10 22.49 1.46 13.17
CA VAL A 10 21.21 1.24 12.47
C VAL A 10 21.42 1.13 10.96
N ARG A 11 22.23 2.02 10.37
CA ARG A 11 22.56 1.99 8.94
C ARG A 11 23.29 0.71 8.57
N MET A 12 24.32 0.31 9.32
CA MET A 12 25.05 -0.94 9.04
C MET A 12 24.15 -2.17 9.08
N ARG A 13 23.19 -2.19 10.01
CA ARG A 13 22.21 -3.26 10.16
C ARG A 13 21.26 -3.37 8.97
N HIS A 14 20.69 -2.24 8.55
CA HIS A 14 19.60 -2.21 7.58
C HIS A 14 20.04 -1.84 6.15
N LYS A 15 21.33 -1.58 5.89
CA LYS A 15 21.83 -1.16 4.57
C LYS A 15 21.47 -2.12 3.43
N ALA A 16 21.51 -3.43 3.67
CA ALA A 16 21.24 -4.42 2.64
C ALA A 16 19.77 -4.37 2.24
N LEU A 17 18.88 -4.36 3.23
CA LEU A 17 17.43 -4.22 3.05
C LEU A 17 17.08 -2.93 2.29
N VAL A 18 17.65 -1.79 2.69
CA VAL A 18 17.42 -0.50 2.02
C VAL A 18 17.94 -0.51 0.58
N ARG A 19 19.08 -1.16 0.30
CA ARG A 19 19.60 -1.31 -1.08
C ARG A 19 18.68 -2.17 -1.94
N VAL A 20 18.18 -3.29 -1.40
CA VAL A 20 17.23 -4.15 -2.11
C VAL A 20 15.96 -3.38 -2.44
N MET A 21 15.39 -2.67 -1.46
CA MET A 21 14.24 -1.80 -1.68
C MET A 21 14.53 -0.73 -2.75
N PHE A 22 15.67 -0.03 -2.67
CA PHE A 22 16.06 0.97 -3.65
C PHE A 22 16.09 0.41 -5.08
N VAL A 23 16.80 -0.71 -5.27
CA VAL A 23 16.89 -1.38 -6.59
C VAL A 23 15.51 -1.78 -7.08
N PHE A 24 14.68 -2.33 -6.19
CA PHE A 24 13.34 -2.78 -6.55
C PHE A 24 12.41 -1.62 -6.97
N VAL A 25 12.42 -0.51 -6.23
CA VAL A 25 11.65 0.71 -6.58
C VAL A 25 12.11 1.30 -7.91
N VAL A 26 13.43 1.35 -8.14
CA VAL A 26 14.00 1.87 -9.40
C VAL A 26 13.61 0.98 -10.58
N LEU A 27 13.72 -0.35 -10.44
CA LEU A 27 13.30 -1.30 -11.47
C LEU A 27 11.80 -1.17 -11.76
N LEU A 28 10.97 -1.08 -10.71
CA LEU A 28 9.53 -0.88 -10.87
C LEU A 28 9.21 0.42 -11.60
N ALA A 29 9.92 1.51 -11.28
CA ALA A 29 9.76 2.79 -11.98
C ALA A 29 10.14 2.70 -13.46
N LEU A 30 11.26 2.04 -13.78
CA LEU A 30 11.68 1.81 -15.17
C LEU A 30 10.67 0.94 -15.94
N LEU A 31 10.18 -0.14 -15.33
CA LEU A 31 9.14 -0.99 -15.91
C LEU A 31 7.85 -0.21 -16.16
N ASN A 32 7.40 0.59 -15.19
CA ASN A 32 6.21 1.42 -15.33
C ASN A 32 6.37 2.47 -16.44
N THR A 33 7.57 3.05 -16.55
CA THR A 33 7.91 4.01 -17.62
C THR A 33 7.88 3.34 -18.99
N GLY A 34 8.53 2.18 -19.12
CA GLY A 34 8.57 1.42 -20.37
C GLY A 34 7.19 0.99 -20.82
N GLU A 35 6.36 0.49 -19.90
CA GLU A 35 4.97 0.15 -20.17
C GLU A 35 4.16 1.38 -20.61
N SER A 36 4.36 2.51 -19.95
CA SER A 36 3.64 3.74 -20.28
C SER A 36 3.96 4.25 -21.68
N LEU A 37 5.24 4.22 -22.05
CA LEU A 37 5.71 4.60 -23.37
C LEU A 37 5.25 3.61 -24.45
N ASN A 38 5.30 2.30 -24.17
CA ASN A 38 4.80 1.28 -25.09
C ASN A 38 3.30 1.45 -25.34
N THR A 39 2.52 1.66 -24.27
CA THR A 39 1.08 1.90 -24.37
C THR A 39 0.79 3.14 -25.22
N TYR A 40 1.53 4.23 -25.00
CA TYR A 40 1.43 5.43 -25.82
C TYR A 40 1.74 5.15 -27.30
N HIS A 41 2.86 4.48 -27.59
CA HIS A 41 3.26 4.17 -28.96
C HIS A 41 2.31 3.18 -29.65
N GLU A 42 1.71 2.24 -28.93
CA GLU A 42 0.67 1.34 -29.48
C GLU A 42 -0.61 2.10 -29.82
N GLN A 43 -1.07 2.99 -28.93
CA GLN A 43 -2.22 3.85 -29.22
C GLN A 43 -1.94 4.76 -30.43
N GLN A 44 -0.71 5.27 -30.56
CA GLN A 44 -0.29 6.05 -31.72
C GLN A 44 -0.26 5.20 -33.01
N LYS A 45 0.23 3.95 -32.95
CA LYS A 45 0.24 3.03 -34.10
C LYS A 45 -1.16 2.65 -34.57
N ASN A 46 -2.12 2.57 -33.65
CA ASN A 46 -3.51 2.27 -33.97
C ASN A 46 -4.28 3.48 -34.55
N THR A 47 -3.65 4.66 -34.59
CA THR A 47 -4.20 5.84 -35.26
C THR A 47 -3.87 5.77 -36.76
N MET A 48 -4.87 5.87 -37.63
CA MET A 48 -4.69 5.77 -39.08
C MET A 48 -3.85 6.94 -39.61
N THR A 49 -2.86 6.62 -40.44
CA THR A 49 -2.20 7.63 -41.28
C THR A 49 -3.18 8.23 -42.29
N PHE A 50 -2.88 9.41 -42.84
CA PHE A 50 -3.73 10.05 -43.86
C PHE A 50 -4.06 9.09 -45.01
N THR A 51 -3.07 8.34 -45.49
CA THR A 51 -3.22 7.38 -46.58
C THR A 51 -4.16 6.24 -46.21
N GLN A 52 -4.00 5.66 -45.02
CA GLN A 52 -4.89 4.61 -44.51
C GLN A 52 -6.31 5.12 -44.31
N PHE A 53 -6.46 6.32 -43.74
CA PHE A 53 -7.77 6.96 -43.58
C PHE A 53 -8.49 7.15 -44.92
N ILE A 54 -7.77 7.59 -45.97
CA ILE A 54 -8.34 7.74 -47.31
C ILE A 54 -8.72 6.39 -47.93
N GLU A 55 -7.92 5.34 -47.74
CA GLU A 55 -8.25 3.99 -48.20
C GLU A 55 -9.47 3.41 -47.50
N GLU A 56 -9.56 3.60 -46.19
CA GLU A 56 -10.65 3.10 -45.36
C GLU A 56 -11.94 3.87 -45.62
N LYS A 57 -11.84 5.19 -45.84
CA LYS A 57 -12.94 6.03 -46.31
C LYS A 57 -13.48 5.58 -47.68
N LYS A 58 -12.60 5.20 -48.62
CA LYS A 58 -13.01 4.63 -49.92
C LYS A 58 -13.68 3.27 -49.76
N ARG A 59 -13.22 2.43 -48.82
CA ARG A 59 -13.88 1.15 -48.49
C ARG A 59 -15.24 1.38 -47.84
N ALA A 60 -15.35 2.26 -46.85
CA ALA A 60 -16.60 2.61 -46.19
C ALA A 60 -17.65 3.11 -47.20
N ALA A 61 -17.25 3.96 -48.15
CA ALA A 61 -18.11 4.41 -49.25
C ALA A 61 -18.61 3.26 -50.14
N LYS A 62 -17.76 2.24 -50.38
CA LYS A 62 -18.12 1.03 -51.14
C LYS A 62 -19.12 0.13 -50.41
N TYR A 63 -19.11 0.14 -49.07
CA TYR A 63 -19.99 -0.68 -48.23
C TYR A 63 -21.17 0.11 -47.61
N HIS A 64 -21.43 1.33 -48.08
CA HIS A 64 -22.49 2.22 -47.60
C HIS A 64 -22.43 2.54 -46.09
N ASP A 65 -21.25 2.49 -45.49
CA ASP A 65 -21.04 2.97 -44.11
C ASP A 65 -20.93 4.51 -44.13
N THR A 66 -21.87 5.18 -43.49
CA THR A 66 -21.97 6.65 -43.51
C THR A 66 -21.11 7.34 -42.44
N SER A 67 -20.56 6.58 -41.48
CA SER A 67 -19.82 7.12 -40.34
C SER A 67 -18.50 7.80 -40.76
N LEU A 68 -17.68 7.14 -41.57
CA LEU A 68 -16.36 7.63 -42.05
C LEU A 68 -16.43 8.46 -43.35
N VAL A 69 -17.50 8.33 -44.13
CA VAL A 69 -17.59 8.92 -45.48
C VAL A 69 -17.72 10.44 -45.44
N ASN A 70 -18.39 10.99 -44.43
CA ASN A 70 -18.56 12.44 -44.27
C ASN A 70 -17.48 13.07 -43.38
N GLU A 71 -16.58 12.26 -42.83
CA GLU A 71 -15.56 12.74 -41.91
C GLU A 71 -14.31 13.26 -42.64
N SER A 72 -13.76 14.38 -42.18
CA SER A 72 -12.47 14.89 -42.68
C SER A 72 -11.33 14.27 -41.88
N TYR A 73 -10.14 14.11 -42.47
CA TYR A 73 -8.99 13.59 -41.72
C TYR A 73 -8.63 14.47 -40.51
N ALA A 74 -8.85 15.79 -40.60
CA ALA A 74 -8.65 16.71 -39.49
C ALA A 74 -9.68 16.49 -38.36
N THR A 75 -10.92 16.14 -38.71
CA THR A 75 -11.97 15.76 -37.75
C THR A 75 -11.64 14.42 -37.10
N TYR A 76 -11.27 13.41 -37.90
CA TYR A 76 -10.82 12.11 -37.41
C TYR A 76 -9.60 12.22 -36.50
N LEU A 77 -8.60 13.00 -36.86
CA LEU A 77 -7.45 13.26 -36.01
C LEU A 77 -7.84 13.97 -34.73
N LYS A 78 -8.82 14.89 -34.76
CA LYS A 78 -9.35 15.56 -33.57
C LYS A 78 -10.15 14.61 -32.69
N GLU A 79 -10.87 13.65 -33.26
CA GLU A 79 -11.62 12.61 -32.56
C GLU A 79 -10.69 11.54 -31.96
N GLN A 80 -9.73 11.05 -32.74
CA GLN A 80 -8.61 10.21 -32.28
C GLN A 80 -7.75 10.93 -31.25
N ARG A 81 -7.65 12.26 -31.33
CA ARG A 81 -7.03 13.06 -30.26
C ARG A 81 -7.70 12.80 -28.94
N TYR A 82 -9.00 12.49 -28.85
CA TYR A 82 -9.64 12.15 -27.58
C TYR A 82 -9.42 10.69 -27.14
N PHE A 83 -9.01 9.80 -28.06
CA PHE A 83 -8.63 8.41 -27.76
C PHE A 83 -7.14 8.28 -27.41
N VAL A 84 -6.28 9.13 -27.99
CA VAL A 84 -4.84 9.23 -27.73
C VAL A 84 -4.53 10.30 -26.68
N MET A 85 -5.38 11.32 -26.47
CA MET A 85 -5.24 12.22 -25.32
C MET A 85 -5.41 11.39 -24.05
N PRO A 86 -4.57 11.62 -23.05
CA PRO A 86 -4.80 11.02 -21.76
C PRO A 86 -6.13 11.57 -21.25
N GLN A 87 -6.96 10.70 -20.70
CA GLN A 87 -8.02 11.16 -19.81
C GLN A 87 -7.36 12.08 -18.79
N ARG A 88 -7.94 13.26 -18.56
CA ARG A 88 -7.42 14.24 -17.60
C ARG A 88 -7.01 13.51 -16.31
N ASP A 89 -5.77 13.71 -15.88
CA ASP A 89 -5.20 13.11 -14.66
C ASP A 89 -4.92 11.59 -14.71
N LYS A 90 -4.77 11.00 -15.91
CA LYS A 90 -4.33 9.61 -16.07
C LYS A 90 -3.07 9.50 -16.92
N LEU A 91 -2.15 8.65 -16.47
CA LEU A 91 -0.99 8.22 -17.25
C LEU A 91 -1.41 7.15 -18.27
N TYR A 92 -0.66 7.05 -19.36
CA TYR A 92 -0.77 5.94 -20.31
C TYR A 92 -0.33 4.67 -19.58
N SER A 93 -1.27 3.83 -19.16
CA SER A 93 -0.94 2.52 -18.59
C SER A 93 -2.08 1.56 -18.87
N SER A 94 -1.76 0.33 -19.26
CA SER A 94 -2.74 -0.76 -19.30
C SER A 94 -3.44 -0.88 -17.94
N LEU A 95 -4.77 -1.04 -17.91
CA LEU A 95 -5.57 -1.11 -16.68
C LEU A 95 -5.04 -2.20 -15.73
N VAL A 96 -4.71 -3.37 -16.27
CA VAL A 96 -4.25 -4.53 -15.50
C VAL A 96 -2.83 -4.30 -14.97
N VAL A 97 -1.93 -3.82 -15.84
CA VAL A 97 -0.52 -3.60 -15.46
C VAL A 97 -0.41 -2.45 -14.45
N GLY A 98 -1.15 -1.36 -14.66
CA GLY A 98 -1.22 -0.23 -13.73
C GLY A 98 -1.74 -0.63 -12.34
N GLN A 99 -2.76 -1.51 -12.27
CA GLN A 99 -3.25 -2.03 -10.99
C GLN A 99 -2.20 -2.88 -10.27
N ILE A 100 -1.54 -3.81 -10.99
CA ILE A 100 -0.47 -4.65 -10.41
C ILE A 100 0.67 -3.78 -9.89
N ILE A 101 1.13 -2.82 -10.68
CA ILE A 101 2.21 -1.89 -10.27
C ILE A 101 1.80 -1.09 -9.03
N THR A 102 0.54 -0.63 -8.97
CA THR A 102 0.02 0.11 -7.80
C THR A 102 -0.01 -0.76 -6.54
N ILE A 103 -0.46 -2.02 -6.66
CA ILE A 103 -0.47 -2.98 -5.53
C ILE A 103 0.96 -3.21 -5.04
N ILE A 104 1.91 -3.45 -5.96
CA ILE A 104 3.32 -3.65 -5.62
C ILE A 104 3.88 -2.39 -4.95
N HIS A 105 3.54 -1.21 -5.45
CA HIS A 105 4.00 0.07 -4.91
C HIS A 105 3.59 0.22 -3.43
N TYR A 106 2.34 -0.07 -3.08
CA TYR A 106 1.87 -0.02 -1.70
C TYR A 106 2.36 -1.18 -0.83
N ALA A 107 2.67 -2.34 -1.40
CA ALA A 107 3.23 -3.45 -0.65
C ALA A 107 4.67 -3.15 -0.15
N ILE A 108 5.47 -2.41 -0.92
CA ILE A 108 6.88 -2.14 -0.60
C ILE A 108 7.06 -1.43 0.77
N PRO A 109 6.40 -0.28 1.06
CA PRO A 109 6.47 0.38 2.37
C PRO A 109 6.15 -0.54 3.55
N LEU A 110 5.06 -1.31 3.42
CA LEU A 110 4.57 -2.22 4.45
C LEU A 110 5.58 -3.33 4.73
N LEU A 111 6.06 -3.99 3.67
CA LEU A 111 7.04 -5.07 3.75
C LEU A 111 8.38 -4.57 4.27
N LEU A 112 8.81 -3.36 3.88
CA LEU A 112 10.02 -2.74 4.42
C LEU A 112 9.91 -2.53 5.93
N GLY A 113 8.80 -1.95 6.40
CA GLY A 113 8.56 -1.73 7.83
C GLY A 113 8.56 -3.04 8.62
N LEU A 114 7.84 -4.05 8.11
CA LEU A 114 7.82 -5.40 8.69
C LEU A 114 9.21 -6.02 8.74
N ALA A 115 9.95 -5.98 7.63
CA ALA A 115 11.25 -6.60 7.53
C ALA A 115 12.30 -5.92 8.41
N MET A 116 12.28 -4.59 8.54
CA MET A 116 13.19 -3.89 9.46
C MET A 116 12.95 -4.34 10.91
N ALA A 117 11.70 -4.34 11.35
CA ALA A 117 11.39 -4.73 12.73
C ALA A 117 11.59 -6.25 12.96
N GLY A 118 11.20 -7.08 12.00
CA GLY A 118 11.39 -8.52 12.01
C GLY A 118 12.86 -8.97 11.99
N MET A 119 13.73 -8.26 11.25
CA MET A 119 15.18 -8.52 11.27
C MET A 119 15.79 -8.25 12.65
N ASP A 120 15.33 -7.21 13.35
CA ASP A 120 15.81 -6.90 14.69
C ASP A 120 15.30 -7.92 15.72
N GLN A 121 14.07 -8.38 15.54
CA GLN A 121 13.42 -9.44 16.33
C GLN A 121 14.12 -10.79 16.19
N ALA A 122 14.27 -11.28 14.95
CA ALA A 122 14.75 -12.63 14.63
C ALA A 122 16.22 -12.87 15.01
N SER A 123 16.97 -11.80 15.27
CA SER A 123 18.38 -11.87 15.65
C SER A 123 18.66 -11.45 17.09
N SER A 124 17.60 -11.23 17.89
CA SER A 124 17.69 -10.70 19.27
C SER A 124 18.48 -9.40 19.36
N PHE A 125 18.54 -8.63 18.27
CA PHE A 125 19.26 -7.37 18.22
C PHE A 125 18.60 -6.31 19.12
N ASN A 126 17.27 -6.35 19.24
CA ASN A 126 16.54 -5.54 20.23
C ASN A 126 17.04 -5.80 21.67
N VAL A 127 17.31 -7.06 22.04
CA VAL A 127 17.87 -7.42 23.36
C VAL A 127 19.24 -6.78 23.57
N ALA A 128 20.13 -6.92 22.58
CA ALA A 128 21.46 -6.35 22.64
C ALA A 128 21.42 -4.82 22.77
N MET A 129 20.53 -4.16 22.03
CA MET A 129 20.35 -2.71 22.08
C MET A 129 19.71 -2.25 23.40
N PHE A 130 18.81 -3.02 23.99
CA PHE A 130 18.18 -2.65 25.28
C PHE A 130 19.11 -2.82 26.47
N LYS A 131 20.12 -3.69 26.36
CA LYS A 131 21.22 -3.81 27.33
C LYS A 131 22.33 -2.77 27.12
N SER A 132 22.30 -2.03 26.02
CA SER A 132 23.27 -0.99 25.71
C SER A 132 22.99 0.32 26.46
N ARG A 133 23.88 1.31 26.30
CA ARG A 133 23.71 2.66 26.89
C ARG A 133 22.67 3.53 26.17
N PHE A 134 22.11 3.06 25.05
CA PHE A 134 21.16 3.84 24.26
C PHE A 134 19.74 3.74 24.83
N LYS A 135 19.01 4.86 24.87
CA LYS A 135 17.60 4.85 25.28
C LYS A 135 16.75 4.16 24.20
N ARG A 136 15.79 3.32 24.61
CA ARG A 136 14.86 2.62 23.70
C ARG A 136 14.17 3.57 22.72
N ARG A 137 13.69 4.73 23.21
CA ARG A 137 13.12 5.83 22.40
C ARG A 137 14.04 6.32 21.29
N GLN A 138 15.33 6.49 21.59
CA GLN A 138 16.32 7.00 20.63
C GLN A 138 16.62 5.95 19.57
N PHE A 139 16.76 4.69 19.99
CA PHE A 139 16.94 3.57 19.05
C PHE A 139 15.76 3.42 18.09
N PHE A 140 14.52 3.41 18.62
CA PHE A 140 13.32 3.34 17.80
C PHE A 140 13.24 4.50 16.81
N ALA A 141 13.45 5.74 17.28
CA ALA A 141 13.40 6.91 16.42
C ALA A 141 14.47 6.86 15.33
N ALA A 142 15.71 6.49 15.65
CA ALA A 142 16.79 6.39 14.67
C ALA A 142 16.49 5.34 13.59
N ARG A 143 15.95 4.17 13.98
CA ARG A 143 15.53 3.12 13.04
C ARG A 143 14.36 3.58 12.16
N TYR A 144 13.31 4.11 12.78
CA TYR A 144 12.10 4.55 12.09
C TYR A 144 12.43 5.64 11.06
N TRP A 145 13.11 6.71 11.47
CA TRP A 145 13.43 7.83 10.59
C TRP A 145 14.43 7.44 9.49
N TYR A 146 15.39 6.56 9.79
CA TYR A 146 16.30 6.04 8.76
C TYR A 146 15.53 5.27 7.67
N GLY A 147 14.66 4.34 8.06
CA GLY A 147 13.84 3.58 7.11
C GLY A 147 12.89 4.48 6.31
N LEU A 148 12.16 5.36 7.00
CA LEU A 148 11.20 6.26 6.38
C LEU A 148 11.85 7.24 5.41
N THR A 149 12.95 7.90 5.80
CA THR A 149 13.64 8.85 4.91
C THR A 149 14.22 8.17 3.67
N CYS A 150 14.78 6.96 3.83
CA CYS A 150 15.21 6.17 2.68
C CYS A 150 14.02 5.83 1.78
N LEU A 151 12.93 5.30 2.32
CA LEU A 151 11.73 4.96 1.56
C LEU A 151 11.19 6.17 0.78
N LEU A 152 10.89 7.28 1.46
CA LEU A 152 10.34 8.48 0.82
C LEU A 152 11.28 9.06 -0.23
N GLY A 153 12.59 9.05 0.03
CA GLY A 153 13.60 9.45 -0.95
C GLY A 153 13.59 8.55 -2.19
N THR A 154 13.48 7.23 -2.01
CA THR A 154 13.41 6.28 -3.12
C THR A 154 12.11 6.38 -3.91
N THR A 155 10.96 6.59 -3.25
CA THR A 155 9.68 6.82 -3.91
C THR A 155 9.71 8.08 -4.75
N THR A 156 10.24 9.18 -4.19
CA THR A 156 10.38 10.46 -4.90
C THR A 156 11.26 10.30 -6.14
N LEU A 157 12.37 9.57 -6.02
CA LEU A 157 13.26 9.26 -7.13
C LEU A 157 12.57 8.38 -8.19
N GLY A 158 11.82 7.36 -7.79
CA GLY A 158 11.06 6.50 -8.70
C GLY A 158 10.00 7.26 -9.50
N ILE A 159 9.25 8.15 -8.83
CA ILE A 159 8.29 9.05 -9.49
C ILE A 159 9.03 10.01 -10.43
N GLY A 160 10.19 10.53 -10.02
CA GLY A 160 11.03 11.37 -10.88
C GLY A 160 11.47 10.66 -12.17
N ILE A 161 11.90 9.40 -12.08
CA ILE A 161 12.25 8.58 -13.26
C ILE A 161 11.05 8.45 -14.19
N LEU A 162 9.87 8.12 -13.66
CA LEU A 162 8.64 7.97 -14.44
C LEU A 162 8.29 9.25 -15.19
N LEU A 163 8.28 10.38 -14.48
CA LEU A 163 7.95 11.67 -15.07
C LEU A 163 8.96 12.07 -16.14
N LEU A 164 10.27 11.96 -15.86
CA LEU A 164 11.32 12.28 -16.83
C LEU A 164 11.21 11.41 -18.08
N GLY A 165 10.95 10.11 -17.92
CA GLY A 165 10.78 9.20 -19.05
C GLY A 165 9.57 9.56 -19.92
N ILE A 166 8.45 9.94 -19.30
CA ILE A 166 7.24 10.34 -20.03
C ILE A 166 7.44 11.69 -20.73
N PHE A 167 7.99 12.69 -20.05
CA PHE A 167 8.26 13.99 -20.67
C PHE A 167 9.35 13.94 -21.75
N ALA A 168 10.23 12.94 -21.72
CA ALA A 168 11.22 12.71 -22.78
C ALA A 168 10.67 11.92 -23.97
N GLY A 169 9.76 10.95 -23.72
CA GLY A 169 9.24 10.03 -24.76
C GLY A 169 7.89 10.43 -25.36
N VAL A 170 7.14 11.31 -24.70
CA VAL A 170 5.81 11.75 -25.13
C VAL A 170 5.83 13.26 -25.37
N PRO A 171 5.36 13.75 -26.54
CA PRO A 171 5.26 15.19 -26.78
C PRO A 171 4.39 15.87 -25.72
N THR A 172 4.79 17.05 -25.26
CA THR A 172 4.15 17.75 -24.13
C THR A 172 2.66 18.02 -24.31
N GLU A 173 2.19 18.12 -25.56
CA GLU A 173 0.78 18.28 -25.89
C GLU A 173 -0.09 17.04 -25.58
N TYR A 174 0.53 15.86 -25.43
CA TYR A 174 -0.11 14.60 -25.06
C TYR A 174 0.14 14.23 -23.58
N VAL A 175 0.88 15.04 -22.82
CA VAL A 175 1.05 14.86 -21.37
C VAL A 175 -0.03 15.65 -20.63
N GLY A 176 -1.24 15.10 -20.54
CA GLY A 176 -2.41 15.76 -19.93
C GLY A 176 -2.46 15.73 -18.40
N ILE A 177 -1.32 15.88 -17.74
CA ILE A 177 -1.23 15.98 -16.28
C ILE A 177 -0.65 17.35 -15.92
N SER A 178 -1.40 18.12 -15.13
CA SER A 178 -0.92 19.40 -14.63
C SER A 178 0.18 19.22 -13.59
N GLY A 179 1.13 20.17 -13.51
CA GLY A 179 2.18 20.13 -12.49
C GLY A 179 1.65 20.10 -11.05
N LEU A 180 0.51 20.74 -10.79
CA LEU A 180 -0.17 20.70 -9.49
C LEU A 180 -0.72 19.30 -9.18
N ASN A 181 -1.25 18.60 -10.19
CA ASN A 181 -1.74 17.23 -10.01
C ASN A 181 -0.59 16.25 -9.81
N ILE A 182 0.55 16.46 -10.47
CA ILE A 182 1.79 15.70 -10.21
C ILE A 182 2.21 15.89 -8.75
N LEU A 183 2.23 17.14 -8.27
CA LEU A 183 2.59 17.42 -6.88
C LEU A 183 1.59 16.80 -5.89
N GLY A 184 0.29 16.89 -6.17
CA GLY A 184 -0.75 16.25 -5.36
C GLY A 184 -0.58 14.74 -5.30
N LEU A 185 -0.36 14.08 -6.44
CA LEU A 185 -0.11 12.64 -6.50
C LEU A 185 1.15 12.24 -5.74
N LEU A 186 2.24 13.01 -5.87
CA LEU A 186 3.46 12.79 -5.11
C LEU A 186 3.19 12.90 -3.61
N MET A 187 2.54 13.97 -3.16
CA MET A 187 2.23 14.17 -1.74
C MET A 187 1.35 13.05 -1.18
N MET A 188 0.33 12.62 -1.91
CA MET A 188 -0.51 11.49 -1.51
C MET A 188 0.27 10.19 -1.42
N ASN A 189 1.11 9.86 -2.42
CA ASN A 189 1.93 8.65 -2.38
C ASN A 189 2.89 8.67 -1.18
N LEU A 190 3.54 9.81 -0.90
CA LEU A 190 4.40 9.92 0.28
C LEU A 190 3.64 9.77 1.60
N ALA A 191 2.40 10.27 1.68
CA ALA A 191 1.54 10.10 2.85
C ALA A 191 1.11 8.62 3.03
N ILE A 192 0.73 7.94 1.95
CA ILE A 192 0.36 6.53 1.97
C ILE A 192 1.58 5.65 2.31
N ASP A 193 2.74 5.92 1.72
CA ASP A 193 3.99 5.22 2.02
C ASP A 193 4.37 5.37 3.49
N SER A 194 4.27 6.59 4.02
CA SER A 194 4.51 6.87 5.44
C SER A 194 3.55 6.07 6.34
N PHE A 195 2.27 6.02 5.97
CA PHE A 195 1.25 5.27 6.69
C PHE A 195 1.56 3.78 6.69
N LEU A 196 1.75 3.19 5.52
CA LEU A 196 1.99 1.75 5.35
C LEU A 196 3.31 1.31 5.99
N PHE A 197 4.36 2.12 5.89
CA PHE A 197 5.62 1.88 6.60
C PHE A 197 5.42 1.90 8.12
N THR A 198 4.64 2.86 8.64
CA THR A 198 4.35 2.97 10.07
C THR A 198 3.55 1.77 10.57
N VAL A 199 2.57 1.30 9.79
CA VAL A 199 1.82 0.06 10.07
C VAL A 199 2.78 -1.12 10.10
N GLY A 200 3.66 -1.26 9.10
CA GLY A 200 4.63 -2.36 9.03
C GLY A 200 5.58 -2.39 10.22
N ILE A 201 6.16 -1.25 10.59
CA ILE A 201 7.00 -1.12 11.80
C ILE A 201 6.19 -1.43 13.07
N GLY A 202 4.95 -0.96 13.16
CA GLY A 202 4.09 -1.18 14.30
C GLY A 202 3.79 -2.64 14.53
N VAL A 203 3.32 -3.34 13.49
CA VAL A 203 3.10 -4.79 13.52
C VAL A 203 4.39 -5.52 13.88
N GLY A 204 5.49 -5.23 13.17
CA GLY A 204 6.76 -5.90 13.41
C GLY A 204 7.40 -5.57 14.78
N SER A 205 6.89 -4.57 15.50
CA SER A 205 7.31 -4.25 16.86
C SER A 205 6.43 -4.89 17.93
N ILE A 206 5.24 -5.40 17.58
CA ILE A 206 4.29 -6.01 18.53
C ILE A 206 4.45 -7.53 18.60
N PHE A 207 4.72 -8.17 17.46
CA PHE A 207 4.85 -9.62 17.37
C PHE A 207 6.29 -10.07 17.60
N SER A 208 6.47 -11.16 18.34
CA SER A 208 7.81 -11.72 18.60
C SER A 208 8.32 -12.64 17.50
N THR A 209 7.41 -13.20 16.70
CA THR A 209 7.69 -14.22 15.69
C THR A 209 7.34 -13.72 14.30
N LEU A 210 8.16 -14.10 13.31
CA LEU A 210 7.89 -13.82 11.90
C LEU A 210 6.54 -14.39 11.45
N PHE A 211 6.16 -15.55 11.98
CA PHE A 211 4.85 -16.15 11.75
C PHE A 211 3.73 -15.24 12.25
N GLY A 212 3.82 -14.74 13.48
CA GLY A 212 2.84 -13.81 14.05
C GLY A 212 2.75 -12.50 13.24
N MET A 213 3.89 -11.96 12.83
CA MET A 213 3.95 -10.77 11.96
C MET A 213 3.24 -11.00 10.62
N PHE A 214 3.45 -12.15 9.98
CA PHE A 214 2.85 -12.44 8.68
C PHE A 214 1.35 -12.72 8.79
N VAL A 215 0.94 -13.60 9.71
CA VAL A 215 -0.46 -13.99 9.88
C VAL A 215 -1.29 -12.83 10.43
N PHE A 216 -0.90 -12.23 11.55
CA PHE A 216 -1.72 -11.16 12.14
C PHE A 216 -1.53 -9.81 11.46
N GLY A 217 -0.33 -9.54 10.92
CA GLY A 217 -0.04 -8.30 10.21
C GLY A 217 -0.63 -8.24 8.82
N LEU A 218 -0.24 -9.17 7.94
CA LEU A 218 -0.66 -9.12 6.54
C LEU A 218 -2.06 -9.70 6.36
N PHE A 219 -2.34 -10.89 6.90
CA PHE A 219 -3.66 -11.50 6.75
C PHE A 219 -4.71 -10.77 7.60
N GLY A 220 -4.39 -10.41 8.84
CA GLY A 220 -5.26 -9.59 9.68
C GLY A 220 -5.51 -8.19 9.12
N GLY A 221 -4.48 -7.54 8.54
CA GLY A 221 -4.62 -6.25 7.85
C GLY A 221 -5.46 -6.34 6.57
N TRP A 222 -5.24 -7.38 5.76
CA TRP A 222 -6.03 -7.66 4.56
C TRP A 222 -7.51 -7.85 4.90
N LEU A 223 -7.80 -8.69 5.90
CA LEU A 223 -9.16 -8.89 6.40
C LEU A 223 -9.78 -7.58 6.91
N GLY A 224 -9.01 -6.74 7.61
CA GLY A 224 -9.49 -5.42 8.05
C GLY A 224 -9.89 -4.54 6.88
N ALA A 225 -9.00 -4.42 5.89
CA ALA A 225 -9.23 -3.62 4.70
C ALA A 225 -10.44 -4.13 3.90
N SER A 226 -10.58 -5.46 3.74
CA SER A 226 -11.72 -6.05 3.05
C SER A 226 -13.03 -5.87 3.81
N ALA A 227 -13.02 -5.91 5.15
CA ALA A 227 -14.20 -5.61 5.97
C ALA A 227 -14.62 -4.14 5.81
N ILE A 228 -13.66 -3.21 5.86
CA ILE A 228 -13.94 -1.78 5.63
C ILE A 228 -14.50 -1.56 4.22
N GLN A 229 -13.90 -2.21 3.21
CA GLN A 229 -14.40 -2.11 1.84
C GLN A 229 -15.82 -2.66 1.71
N ARG A 230 -16.12 -3.84 2.28
CA ARG A 230 -17.48 -4.40 2.27
C ARG A 230 -18.48 -3.50 2.98
N PHE A 231 -18.10 -2.94 4.13
CA PHE A 231 -18.91 -1.99 4.88
C PHE A 231 -19.20 -0.72 4.05
N MET A 232 -18.16 -0.17 3.41
CA MET A 232 -18.28 0.98 2.52
C MET A 232 -19.20 0.68 1.33
N VAL A 233 -19.05 -0.48 0.68
CA VAL A 233 -19.87 -0.89 -0.47
C VAL A 233 -21.32 -1.14 -0.06
N TYR A 234 -21.55 -1.88 1.02
CA TYR A 234 -22.89 -2.15 1.54
C TYR A 234 -23.63 -0.85 1.86
N ASN A 235 -22.97 0.09 2.53
CA ASN A 235 -23.56 1.41 2.81
C ASN A 235 -23.68 2.29 1.56
N ALA A 236 -22.76 2.19 0.59
CA ALA A 236 -22.86 2.91 -0.68
C ALA A 236 -24.07 2.48 -1.51
N VAL A 237 -24.33 1.17 -1.56
CA VAL A 237 -25.40 0.58 -2.35
C VAL A 237 -26.76 0.78 -1.67
N ASN A 238 -26.84 0.56 -0.35
CA ASN A 238 -28.13 0.58 0.36
C ASN A 238 -28.48 1.95 0.95
N HIS A 239 -27.50 2.82 1.22
CA HIS A 239 -27.69 4.13 1.85
C HIS A 239 -26.94 5.22 1.08
N ARG A 240 -27.44 5.57 -0.12
CA ARG A 240 -26.93 6.69 -0.96
C ARG A 240 -26.72 8.01 -0.20
N SER A 241 -27.40 8.20 0.93
CA SER A 241 -27.32 9.39 1.79
C SER A 241 -25.93 9.63 2.39
N TYR A 242 -25.19 8.60 2.81
CA TYR A 242 -23.89 8.82 3.49
C TYR A 242 -22.78 9.27 2.54
N TRP A 243 -22.88 8.93 1.25
CA TRP A 243 -21.91 9.36 0.23
C TRP A 243 -22.15 10.78 -0.29
N SER A 244 -23.31 11.40 -0.02
CA SER A 244 -23.50 12.82 -0.30
C SER A 244 -22.75 13.71 0.70
N LEU A 245 -22.42 13.17 1.88
CA LEU A 245 -21.66 13.84 2.94
C LEU A 245 -20.15 13.76 2.72
N LEU A 246 -19.68 12.80 1.91
CA LEU A 246 -18.27 12.73 1.53
C LEU A 246 -17.96 13.84 0.52
N PRO A 247 -16.90 14.63 0.75
CA PRO A 247 -16.49 15.65 -0.21
C PRO A 247 -16.17 15.01 -1.58
N ARG A 248 -16.28 15.77 -2.67
CA ARG A 248 -15.97 15.27 -4.03
C ARG A 248 -14.75 15.98 -4.61
N GLY A 249 -14.05 15.30 -5.52
CA GLY A 249 -12.86 15.83 -6.20
C GLY A 249 -11.75 16.19 -5.22
N ASP A 250 -11.22 17.41 -5.35
CA ASP A 250 -10.06 17.89 -4.58
C ASP A 250 -10.28 17.88 -3.07
N GLN A 251 -11.52 18.09 -2.60
CA GLN A 251 -11.82 18.04 -1.17
C GLN A 251 -11.73 16.62 -0.61
N LEU A 252 -12.10 15.59 -1.39
CA LEU A 252 -11.93 14.19 -1.00
C LEU A 252 -10.43 13.87 -0.93
N PHE A 253 -9.69 14.31 -1.93
CA PHE A 253 -8.24 14.16 -1.98
C PHE A 253 -7.58 14.76 -0.73
N LEU A 254 -7.90 16.01 -0.40
CA LEU A 254 -7.38 16.68 0.80
C LEU A 254 -7.78 15.96 2.09
N LEU A 255 -9.03 15.51 2.20
CA LEU A 255 -9.50 14.76 3.37
C LEU A 255 -8.69 13.47 3.54
N LEU A 256 -8.53 12.67 2.49
CA LEU A 256 -7.77 11.42 2.51
C LEU A 256 -6.30 11.67 2.82
N PHE A 257 -5.72 12.73 2.24
CA PHE A 257 -4.34 13.13 2.48
C PHE A 257 -4.11 13.53 3.95
N ILE A 258 -4.96 14.40 4.51
CA ILE A 258 -4.91 14.81 5.91
C ILE A 258 -5.11 13.61 6.83
N LEU A 259 -6.06 12.74 6.50
CA LEU A 259 -6.33 11.53 7.27
C LEU A 259 -5.11 10.60 7.29
N ALA A 260 -4.51 10.32 6.13
CA ALA A 260 -3.32 9.47 6.02
C ALA A 260 -2.13 10.04 6.82
N LEU A 261 -1.88 11.35 6.74
CA LEU A 261 -0.85 12.01 7.54
C LEU A 261 -1.15 11.95 9.05
N THR A 262 -2.39 12.26 9.44
CA THR A 262 -2.80 12.27 10.85
C THR A 262 -2.65 10.88 11.45
N ILE A 263 -3.10 9.85 10.75
CA ILE A 263 -2.96 8.45 11.20
C ILE A 263 -1.48 8.04 11.22
N SER A 264 -0.65 8.47 10.25
CA SER A 264 0.78 8.18 10.26
C SER A 264 1.48 8.79 11.48
N VAL A 265 1.20 10.05 11.79
CA VAL A 265 1.79 10.76 12.94
C VAL A 265 1.31 10.13 14.26
N ALA A 266 0.00 9.89 14.39
CA ALA A 266 -0.55 9.20 15.56
C ALA A 266 0.03 7.79 15.70
N GLY A 267 0.16 7.06 14.59
CA GLY A 267 0.76 5.74 14.53
C GLY A 267 2.22 5.73 14.95
N TYR A 268 3.02 6.70 14.54
CA TYR A 268 4.41 6.86 15.00
C TYR A 268 4.49 7.02 16.52
N TRP A 269 3.67 7.90 17.10
CA TRP A 269 3.67 8.13 18.55
C TRP A 269 3.17 6.91 19.32
N LEU A 270 2.11 6.25 18.83
CA LEU A 270 1.58 5.04 19.41
C LEU A 270 2.59 3.89 19.38
N THR A 271 3.19 3.63 18.22
CA THR A 271 4.19 2.55 18.05
C THR A 271 5.44 2.80 18.88
N ARG A 272 5.91 4.05 18.95
CA ARG A 272 7.00 4.44 19.84
C ARG A 272 6.66 4.21 21.32
N TRP A 273 5.46 4.61 21.73
CA TRP A 273 4.99 4.42 23.12
C TRP A 273 4.85 2.94 23.48
N LEU A 274 4.35 2.11 22.55
CA LEU A 274 4.29 0.66 22.70
C LEU A 274 5.70 0.07 22.80
N PHE A 275 6.62 0.50 21.93
CA PHE A 275 7.98 0.00 21.88
C PHE A 275 8.75 0.20 23.19
N ASP A 276 8.54 1.34 23.86
CA ASP A 276 9.14 1.61 25.16
C ASP A 276 8.69 0.63 26.24
N ARG A 277 7.47 0.09 26.12
CA ARG A 277 6.80 -0.78 27.11
C ARG A 277 6.92 -2.27 26.79
N ILE A 278 7.61 -2.64 25.71
CA ILE A 278 7.88 -4.04 25.39
C ILE A 278 8.74 -4.66 26.50
N SER A 279 8.30 -5.82 27.00
CA SER A 279 9.12 -6.68 27.83
C SER A 279 9.84 -7.70 26.97
N LEU A 280 11.15 -7.86 27.20
CA LEU A 280 11.97 -8.89 26.54
C LEU A 280 11.80 -10.27 27.19
N GLU A 281 11.11 -10.35 28.34
CA GLU A 281 10.80 -11.62 29.01
C GLU A 281 9.79 -12.44 28.20
N ASN A 282 9.03 -11.79 27.33
CA ASN A 282 8.00 -12.41 26.49
C ASN A 282 8.53 -12.79 25.09
N GLU A 283 9.85 -12.87 24.86
CA GLU A 283 10.38 -13.27 23.54
C GLU A 283 10.01 -14.71 23.14
N GLY A 284 9.60 -15.55 24.11
CA GLY A 284 9.07 -16.90 23.87
C GLY A 284 7.58 -16.98 23.52
N ASP A 285 6.82 -15.88 23.69
CA ASP A 285 5.38 -15.80 23.42
C ASP A 285 5.11 -15.12 22.10
N ILE A 286 3.96 -15.36 21.44
CA ILE A 286 3.62 -14.80 20.11
C ILE A 286 3.59 -13.25 20.10
N LEU A 287 3.24 -12.64 21.24
CA LEU A 287 3.14 -11.20 21.42
C LEU A 287 4.18 -10.71 22.44
N LEU A 288 4.88 -9.64 22.08
CA LEU A 288 5.77 -8.93 23.02
C LEU A 288 4.98 -8.16 24.09
N LEU A 289 3.70 -7.88 23.83
CA LEU A 289 2.78 -7.17 24.72
C LEU A 289 1.51 -8.02 24.93
N PRO A 290 1.44 -8.80 26.02
CA PRO A 290 0.32 -9.71 26.28
C PRO A 290 -1.04 -9.00 26.39
N LYS A 291 -1.04 -7.72 26.83
CA LYS A 291 -2.27 -6.91 26.94
C LYS A 291 -2.96 -6.63 25.60
N LEU A 292 -2.22 -6.70 24.48
CA LEU A 292 -2.79 -6.53 23.12
C LEU A 292 -3.58 -7.75 22.65
N ARG A 293 -3.50 -8.89 23.35
CA ARG A 293 -4.19 -10.13 22.96
C ARG A 293 -5.70 -9.94 22.85
N TRP A 294 -6.31 -9.29 23.85
CA TRP A 294 -7.75 -9.02 23.85
C TRP A 294 -8.16 -8.08 22.72
N VAL A 295 -7.31 -7.13 22.36
CA VAL A 295 -7.57 -6.22 21.24
C VAL A 295 -7.58 -7.00 19.91
N ILE A 296 -6.59 -7.87 19.68
CA ILE A 296 -6.51 -8.72 18.48
C ILE A 296 -7.71 -9.68 18.44
N PHE A 297 -8.10 -10.24 19.57
CA PHE A 297 -9.22 -11.17 19.67
C PHE A 297 -10.56 -10.49 19.35
N VAL A 298 -10.83 -9.34 19.97
CA VAL A 298 -12.04 -8.53 19.69
C VAL A 298 -12.07 -8.09 18.23
N TYR A 299 -10.92 -7.65 17.70
CA TYR A 299 -10.79 -7.31 16.29
C TYR A 299 -11.13 -8.50 15.39
N ALA A 300 -10.55 -9.68 15.64
CA ALA A 300 -10.83 -10.88 14.86
C ALA A 300 -12.31 -11.29 14.93
N LEU A 301 -12.94 -11.16 16.09
CA LEU A 301 -14.35 -11.51 16.30
C LEU A 301 -15.30 -10.59 15.53
N ILE A 302 -14.91 -9.36 15.24
CA ILE A 302 -15.68 -8.43 14.42
C ILE A 302 -15.37 -8.63 12.93
N VAL A 303 -14.09 -8.68 12.58
CA VAL A 303 -13.63 -8.60 11.19
C VAL A 303 -13.78 -9.92 10.45
N VAL A 304 -13.53 -11.05 11.10
CA VAL A 304 -13.57 -12.37 10.46
C VAL A 304 -15.01 -12.72 10.02
N PRO A 305 -16.04 -12.64 10.89
CA PRO A 305 -17.40 -12.98 10.48
C PRO A 305 -17.94 -12.03 9.40
N PHE A 306 -17.64 -10.74 9.53
CA PHE A 306 -18.07 -9.72 8.57
C PHE A 306 -17.47 -9.93 7.17
N ASN A 307 -16.25 -10.46 7.08
CA ASN A 307 -15.64 -10.84 5.80
C ASN A 307 -16.16 -12.15 5.23
N PHE A 308 -16.60 -13.09 6.07
CA PHE A 308 -17.10 -14.36 5.56
C PHE A 308 -18.54 -14.23 5.05
N GLY A 309 -19.37 -13.31 5.56
CA GLY A 309 -20.70 -13.04 4.98
C GLY A 309 -21.51 -14.32 4.81
N ASP A 310 -21.97 -14.63 3.60
CA ASP A 310 -22.61 -15.90 3.21
C ASP A 310 -21.63 -16.91 2.57
N TRP A 311 -20.36 -16.57 2.39
CA TRP A 311 -19.41 -17.30 1.55
C TRP A 311 -19.18 -18.76 1.97
N LEU A 312 -19.22 -19.06 3.27
CA LEU A 312 -18.94 -20.41 3.79
C LEU A 312 -20.07 -21.41 3.49
N PHE A 313 -21.33 -20.99 3.58
CA PHE A 313 -22.49 -21.90 3.52
C PHE A 313 -23.63 -21.41 2.62
N GLN A 314 -23.41 -20.37 1.80
CA GLN A 314 -24.47 -19.66 1.05
C GLN A 314 -25.64 -19.22 1.93
N ASN A 315 -25.36 -19.01 3.21
CA ASN A 315 -26.29 -18.59 4.25
C ASN A 315 -25.49 -17.71 5.21
N GLU A 316 -25.86 -16.43 5.30
CA GLU A 316 -25.17 -15.47 6.15
C GLU A 316 -25.17 -15.92 7.60
N LEU A 317 -26.34 -16.26 8.15
CA LEU A 317 -26.48 -16.52 9.58
C LEU A 317 -25.64 -17.74 10.03
N LEU A 318 -25.60 -18.79 9.20
CA LEU A 318 -24.74 -19.96 9.45
C LEU A 318 -23.24 -19.64 9.33
N SER A 319 -22.86 -18.90 8.27
CA SER A 319 -21.46 -18.52 8.02
C SER A 319 -20.91 -17.57 9.09
N TYR A 320 -21.72 -16.61 9.54
CA TYR A 320 -21.42 -15.74 10.69
C TYR A 320 -21.27 -16.56 11.98
N SER A 321 -22.20 -17.48 12.25
CA SER A 321 -22.17 -18.27 13.49
C SER A 321 -20.93 -19.19 13.55
N VAL A 322 -20.61 -19.88 12.46
CA VAL A 322 -19.46 -20.79 12.39
C VAL A 322 -18.14 -20.03 12.46
N SER A 323 -18.04 -18.87 11.81
CA SER A 323 -16.82 -18.03 11.90
C SER A 323 -16.60 -17.46 13.30
N ILE A 324 -17.67 -17.04 14.01
CA ILE A 324 -17.58 -16.65 15.43
C ILE A 324 -17.10 -17.83 16.28
N ILE A 325 -17.69 -19.01 16.13
CA ILE A 325 -17.30 -20.22 16.87
C ILE A 325 -15.82 -20.56 16.60
N GLY A 326 -15.38 -20.47 15.34
CA GLY A 326 -13.99 -20.69 14.95
C GLY A 326 -13.02 -19.71 15.61
N VAL A 327 -13.36 -18.41 15.62
CA VAL A 327 -12.55 -17.39 16.32
C VAL A 327 -12.51 -17.66 17.82
N LEU A 328 -13.66 -17.97 18.45
CA LEU A 328 -13.72 -18.30 19.88
C LEU A 328 -12.87 -19.53 20.22
N ALA A 329 -12.96 -20.60 19.42
CA ALA A 329 -12.18 -21.82 19.61
C ALA A 329 -10.67 -21.55 19.49
N LEU A 330 -10.25 -20.76 18.49
CA LEU A 330 -8.85 -20.34 18.34
C LEU A 330 -8.37 -19.47 19.50
N GLY A 331 -9.23 -18.56 19.99
CA GLY A 331 -8.93 -17.74 21.16
C GLY A 331 -8.77 -18.56 22.43
N LEU A 332 -9.64 -19.55 22.65
CA LEU A 332 -9.56 -20.48 23.78
C LEU A 332 -8.32 -21.37 23.69
N TRP A 333 -7.98 -21.86 22.50
CA TRP A 333 -6.74 -22.61 22.27
C TRP A 333 -5.50 -21.77 22.57
N TRP A 334 -5.45 -20.53 22.08
CA TRP A 334 -4.34 -19.61 22.35
C TRP A 334 -4.22 -19.32 23.85
N LEU A 335 -5.33 -19.05 24.52
CA LEU A 335 -5.43 -18.91 25.97
C LEU A 335 -4.85 -20.11 26.74
N HIS A 336 -5.14 -21.33 26.27
CA HIS A 336 -4.71 -22.55 26.94
C HIS A 336 -3.22 -22.84 26.74
N ARG A 337 -2.70 -22.58 25.53
CA ARG A 337 -1.28 -22.73 25.20
C ARG A 337 -0.39 -21.83 26.08
N GLU A 338 -0.77 -20.57 26.26
CA GLU A 338 0.03 -19.63 27.07
C GLU A 338 0.05 -20.04 28.55
N ARG A 339 -1.09 -20.45 29.12
CA ARG A 339 -1.12 -20.98 30.50
C ARG A 339 -0.22 -22.21 30.67
N ALA A 340 -0.15 -23.07 29.68
CA ALA A 340 0.73 -24.23 29.71
C ALA A 340 2.22 -23.82 29.66
N GLN A 341 2.58 -22.77 28.92
CA GLN A 341 3.94 -22.22 28.91
C GLN A 341 4.29 -21.52 30.22
N GLU A 342 3.39 -20.74 30.82
CA GLU A 342 3.58 -20.12 32.15
C GLU A 342 3.84 -21.17 33.23
N GLN A 343 3.10 -22.29 33.22
CA GLN A 343 3.28 -23.40 34.17
C GLN A 343 4.61 -24.14 34.00
N LEU A 344 5.19 -24.14 32.80
CA LEU A 344 6.49 -24.74 32.51
C LEU A 344 7.67 -23.85 32.91
N MET A 345 7.51 -22.53 32.97
CA MET A 345 8.56 -21.59 33.40
C MET A 345 8.66 -21.42 34.92
N VAL A 346 7.66 -21.88 35.67
CA VAL A 346 7.62 -21.84 37.15
C VAL A 346 8.21 -23.10 37.80
N ARG A 347 8.51 -24.14 37.01
CA ARG A 347 9.28 -25.33 37.41
C ARG A 347 10.73 -25.18 36.98
#